data_AF-A0A0L0M8Z8-F1
#
_entry.id   AF-A0A0L0M8Z8-F1
#
_cell.length_a   1.000
_cell.length_b   1.000
_cell.length_c   1.000
_cell.angle_alpha   90.00
_cell.angle_beta   90.00
_cell.angle_gamma   90.00
#
_symmetry.space_group_name_H-M   'P 1'
#
loop_
_entity.id
_entity.type
_entity.pdbx_description
1 polymer ?
#
loop_
_entity_poly.entity_id
_entity_poly.type
_entity_poly.pdbx_seq_one_letter_code
_entity_poly.pdbx_strand_id
1 'polypeptide(L)'
;MKALPIAGLLLMAASAIASPPTAEYPSCQIKAQHAVTGETGDAITDVRQAHIRDRANILQADIGTARKTRRLSQAQADSLWKRVDRVRHEADDFVVKQGFLSAAERAGYDRELDEVALQLCQSARV
;
A
#
# COMPACT_ATOMS: atom_id res chain seq x y z
N MET A 1 46.38 49.12 23.56
CA MET A 1 44.98 48.71 23.80
C MET A 1 44.37 48.20 22.51
N LYS A 2 44.12 46.89 22.37
CA LYS A 2 43.10 46.35 21.46
C LYS A 2 42.92 44.85 21.77
N ALA A 3 41.87 44.54 22.52
CA ALA A 3 41.44 43.17 22.78
C ALA A 3 40.57 42.70 21.61
N LEU A 4 40.84 41.50 21.07
CA LEU A 4 39.94 40.80 20.16
C LEU A 4 38.99 39.91 20.98
N PRO A 5 37.67 39.91 20.70
CA PRO A 5 36.75 38.99 21.34
C PRO A 5 36.74 37.64 20.60
N ILE A 6 37.00 36.56 21.34
CA ILE A 6 36.83 35.18 20.90
C ILE A 6 35.33 34.87 21.00
N ALA A 7 34.63 34.85 19.86
CA ALA A 7 33.25 34.39 19.79
C ALA A 7 33.23 32.85 19.70
N GLY A 8 32.83 32.20 20.79
CA GLY A 8 32.68 30.74 20.87
C GLY A 8 31.47 30.26 20.06
N LEU A 9 31.71 29.34 19.13
CA LEU A 9 30.68 28.65 18.36
C LEU A 9 30.21 27.41 19.13
N LEU A 10 29.05 27.49 19.77
CA LEU A 10 28.38 26.34 20.39
C LEU A 10 27.72 25.48 19.30
N LEU A 11 28.34 24.33 18.97
CA LEU A 11 27.70 23.30 18.15
C LEU A 11 26.67 22.54 19.00
N MET A 12 25.39 22.80 18.75
CA MET A 12 24.29 21.96 19.24
C MET A 12 24.28 20.65 18.43
N ALA A 13 24.73 19.56 19.06
CA ALA A 13 24.56 18.22 18.51
C ALA A 13 23.07 17.83 18.64
N ALA A 14 22.30 18.04 17.57
CA ALA A 14 20.96 17.49 17.45
C ALA A 14 21.10 15.99 17.15
N SER A 15 20.91 15.15 18.16
CA SER A 15 20.75 13.72 17.98
C SER A 15 19.44 13.47 17.24
N ALA A 16 19.49 13.37 15.91
CA ALA A 16 18.39 12.84 15.13
C ALA A 16 18.22 11.37 15.50
N ILE A 17 17.22 11.06 16.30
CA ILE A 17 16.78 9.68 16.53
C ILE A 17 16.10 9.25 15.23
N ALA A 18 16.87 8.70 14.31
CA ALA A 18 16.31 8.04 13.13
C ALA A 18 15.61 6.77 13.63
N SER A 19 14.29 6.81 13.80
CA SER A 19 13.49 5.59 13.93
C SER A 19 13.82 4.69 12.73
N PRO A 20 14.07 3.39 12.93
CA PRO A 20 14.29 2.49 11.80
C PRO A 20 13.05 2.56 10.91
N PRO A 21 13.19 2.67 9.58
CA PRO A 21 12.05 2.57 8.70
C PRO A 21 11.50 1.16 8.89
N THR A 22 10.42 1.02 9.66
CA THR A 22 9.50 -0.09 9.43
C THR A 22 9.20 -0.01 7.95
N ALA A 23 9.48 -1.06 7.19
CA ALA A 23 9.19 -1.08 5.76
C ALA A 23 7.68 -0.87 5.62
N GLU A 24 7.27 0.38 5.46
CA GLU A 24 5.89 0.78 5.51
C GLU A 24 5.36 0.50 4.12
N TYR A 25 4.83 -0.72 3.95
CA TYR A 25 4.19 -1.14 2.71
C TYR A 25 3.19 -0.05 2.30
N PRO A 26 3.22 0.46 1.05
CA PRO A 26 2.23 1.39 0.57
C PRO A 26 0.78 0.93 0.84
N SER A 27 0.53 -0.38 0.84
CA SER A 27 -0.76 -0.97 1.21
C SER A 27 -1.22 -0.63 2.64
N CYS A 28 -0.30 -0.33 3.58
CA CYS A 28 -0.62 0.02 4.96
C CYS A 28 -1.19 1.42 5.12
N GLN A 29 -1.01 2.29 4.12
CA GLN A 29 -1.52 3.65 4.15
C GLN A 29 -2.97 3.68 3.63
N ILE A 30 -3.92 3.15 4.41
CA ILE A 30 -5.32 2.93 3.97
C ILE A 30 -5.96 4.19 3.33
N LYS A 31 -5.74 5.37 3.91
CA LYS A 31 -6.25 6.63 3.34
C LYS A 31 -5.65 6.93 1.96
N ALA A 32 -4.36 6.69 1.77
CA ALA A 32 -3.71 6.86 0.47
C ALA A 32 -4.17 5.78 -0.53
N GLN A 33 -4.38 4.55 -0.05
CA GLN A 33 -4.90 3.44 -0.87
C GLN A 33 -6.29 3.75 -1.43
N HIS A 34 -7.22 4.27 -0.61
CA HIS A 34 -8.55 4.67 -1.08
C HIS A 34 -8.52 5.84 -2.06
N ALA A 35 -7.45 6.65 -2.04
CA ALA A 35 -7.23 7.77 -2.93
C ALA A 35 -6.49 7.39 -4.23
N VAL A 36 -6.02 6.15 -4.37
CA VAL A 36 -5.40 5.66 -5.63
C VAL A 36 -6.36 5.93 -6.78
N THR A 37 -5.86 6.52 -7.85
CA THR A 37 -6.62 6.64 -9.10
C THR A 37 -6.01 5.67 -10.07
N GLY A 38 -6.83 4.79 -10.64
CA GLY A 38 -6.33 3.79 -11.56
C GLY A 38 -6.19 4.34 -12.98
N GLU A 39 -5.24 3.79 -13.73
CA GLU A 39 -5.09 4.14 -15.15
C GLU A 39 -6.14 3.43 -16.01
N THR A 40 -6.99 4.22 -16.67
CA THR A 40 -7.89 3.76 -17.73
C THR A 40 -7.21 3.85 -19.09
N GLY A 41 -7.57 2.96 -20.01
CA GLY A 41 -7.05 2.89 -21.38
C GLY A 41 -7.85 1.87 -22.19
N ASP A 42 -7.31 1.43 -23.33
CA ASP A 42 -8.06 0.61 -24.30
C ASP A 42 -8.73 -0.65 -23.71
N ALA A 43 -8.10 -1.29 -22.72
CA ALA A 43 -8.61 -2.50 -22.08
C ALA A 43 -9.40 -2.28 -20.77
N ILE A 44 -9.24 -1.13 -20.11
CA ILE A 44 -9.95 -0.79 -18.86
C ILE A 44 -10.55 0.59 -18.99
N THR A 45 -11.87 0.63 -19.12
CA THR A 45 -12.63 1.86 -19.35
C THR A 45 -13.33 2.37 -18.08
N ASP A 46 -13.59 1.50 -17.12
CA ASP A 46 -14.22 1.86 -15.85
C ASP A 46 -13.17 2.31 -14.82
N VAL A 47 -13.30 3.56 -14.34
CA VAL A 47 -12.36 4.16 -13.39
C VAL A 47 -12.35 3.46 -12.02
N ARG A 48 -13.43 2.78 -11.64
CA ARG A 48 -13.53 2.07 -10.36
C ARG A 48 -12.88 0.69 -10.46
N GLN A 49 -12.99 0.03 -11.60
CA GLN A 49 -12.22 -1.17 -11.93
C GLN A 49 -10.72 -0.86 -11.96
N ALA A 50 -10.33 0.22 -12.64
CA ALA A 50 -8.94 0.66 -12.67
C ALA A 50 -8.41 0.89 -11.24
N HIS A 51 -9.20 1.55 -10.39
CA HIS A 51 -8.87 1.73 -8.96
C HIS A 51 -8.63 0.40 -8.24
N ILE A 52 -9.55 -0.56 -8.35
CA ILE A 52 -9.41 -1.88 -7.71
C ILE A 52 -8.19 -2.63 -8.23
N ARG A 53 -7.96 -2.63 -9.55
CA ARG A 53 -6.78 -3.24 -10.17
C ARG A 53 -5.48 -2.69 -9.58
N ASP A 54 -5.36 -1.38 -9.50
CA ASP A 54 -4.10 -0.76 -9.11
C ASP A 54 -3.84 -0.92 -7.61
N ARG A 55 -4.88 -0.85 -6.76
CA ARG A 55 -4.79 -1.25 -5.35
C ARG A 55 -4.38 -2.71 -5.19
N ALA A 56 -4.97 -3.61 -5.97
CA ALA A 56 -4.64 -5.03 -5.95
C ALA A 56 -3.17 -5.28 -6.36
N ASN A 57 -2.68 -4.58 -7.38
CA ASN A 57 -1.29 -4.65 -7.82
C ASN A 57 -0.31 -4.20 -6.72
N ILE A 58 -0.62 -3.10 -6.02
CA ILE A 58 0.17 -2.62 -4.88
C ILE A 58 0.22 -3.69 -3.78
N LEU A 59 -0.93 -4.24 -3.40
CA LEU A 59 -0.99 -5.30 -2.38
C LEU A 59 -0.21 -6.56 -2.79
N GLN A 60 -0.34 -7.00 -4.03
CA GLN A 60 0.43 -8.13 -4.56
C GLN A 60 1.95 -7.87 -4.49
N ALA A 61 2.39 -6.67 -4.87
CA ALA A 61 3.79 -6.27 -4.76
C ALA A 61 4.28 -6.29 -3.30
N ASP A 62 3.49 -5.78 -2.37
CA ASP A 62 3.84 -5.71 -0.96
C ASP A 62 3.84 -7.10 -0.29
N ILE A 63 2.88 -7.97 -0.61
CA ILE A 63 2.88 -9.39 -0.20
C ILE A 63 4.15 -10.09 -0.72
N GLY A 64 4.51 -9.84 -1.99
CA GLY A 64 5.71 -10.38 -2.61
C GLY A 64 6.98 -9.93 -1.88
N THR A 65 7.04 -8.66 -1.52
CA THR A 65 8.13 -8.08 -0.72
C THR A 65 8.19 -8.70 0.67
N ALA A 66 7.07 -8.76 1.39
CA ALA A 66 6.99 -9.32 2.74
C ALA A 66 7.43 -10.78 2.80
N ARG A 67 7.08 -11.56 1.78
CA ARG A 67 7.58 -12.93 1.61
C ARG A 67 9.10 -12.97 1.40
N LYS A 68 9.63 -12.17 0.48
CA LYS A 68 11.08 -12.12 0.19
C LYS A 68 11.91 -11.66 1.39
N THR A 69 11.36 -10.76 2.21
CA THR A 69 11.97 -10.30 3.46
C THR A 69 11.67 -11.22 4.65
N ARG A 70 11.08 -12.40 4.43
CA ARG A 70 10.76 -13.41 5.44
C ARG A 70 9.83 -12.93 6.57
N ARG A 71 9.03 -11.89 6.33
CA ARG A 71 7.96 -11.44 7.23
C ARG A 71 6.68 -12.26 7.07
N LEU A 72 6.47 -12.82 5.87
CA LEU A 72 5.46 -13.84 5.61
C LEU A 72 6.11 -15.16 5.21
N SER A 73 5.55 -16.26 5.69
CA SER A 73 5.80 -17.58 5.11
C SER A 73 5.22 -17.66 3.69
N GLN A 74 5.68 -18.64 2.90
CA GLN A 74 5.15 -18.92 1.57
C GLN A 74 3.62 -19.14 1.62
N ALA A 75 3.14 -19.97 2.55
CA ALA A 75 1.71 -20.28 2.67
C ALA A 75 0.86 -19.05 3.02
N GLN A 76 1.35 -18.17 3.91
CA GLN A 76 0.65 -16.92 4.23
C GLN A 76 0.61 -15.99 3.01
N ALA A 77 1.75 -15.82 2.33
CA ALA A 77 1.81 -14.99 1.14
C ALA A 77 0.88 -15.51 0.03
N ASP A 78 0.84 -16.82 -0.22
CA ASP A 78 -0.05 -17.43 -1.21
C ASP A 78 -1.53 -17.24 -0.85
N SER A 79 -1.87 -17.35 0.43
CA SER A 79 -3.23 -17.11 0.91
C SER A 79 -3.66 -15.65 0.67
N LEU A 80 -2.83 -14.68 1.07
CA LEU A 80 -3.13 -13.27 0.84
C LEU A 80 -3.18 -12.94 -0.65
N TRP A 81 -2.24 -13.46 -1.45
CA TRP A 81 -2.20 -13.25 -2.89
C TRP A 81 -3.49 -13.73 -3.56
N LYS A 82 -3.96 -14.93 -3.24
CA LYS A 82 -5.20 -15.50 -3.79
C LYS A 82 -6.43 -14.65 -3.45
N ARG A 83 -6.48 -14.06 -2.24
CA ARG A 83 -7.59 -13.16 -1.87
C ARG A 83 -7.59 -11.90 -2.73
N VAL A 84 -6.42 -11.29 -2.92
CA VAL A 84 -6.28 -10.09 -3.77
C VAL A 84 -6.63 -10.39 -5.22
N ASP A 85 -6.14 -11.53 -5.72
CA ASP A 85 -6.40 -11.99 -7.08
C ASP A 85 -7.88 -12.24 -7.34
N ARG A 86 -8.58 -12.85 -6.38
CA ARG A 86 -10.03 -13.03 -6.44
C ARG A 86 -10.77 -11.70 -6.56
N VAL A 87 -10.45 -10.73 -5.70
CA VAL A 87 -11.09 -9.39 -5.74
C VAL A 87 -10.90 -8.73 -7.11
N ARG A 88 -9.69 -8.82 -7.67
CA ARG A 88 -9.41 -8.29 -9.02
C ARG A 88 -10.28 -8.99 -10.08
N HIS A 89 -10.31 -10.32 -10.08
CA HIS A 89 -11.10 -11.08 -11.04
C HIS A 89 -12.61 -10.83 -10.92
N GLU A 90 -13.14 -10.74 -9.71
CA GLU A 90 -14.56 -10.43 -9.50
C GLU A 90 -14.90 -9.02 -10.01
N ALA A 91 -14.05 -8.03 -9.73
CA ALA A 91 -14.21 -6.67 -10.23
C ALA A 91 -14.20 -6.62 -11.78
N ASP A 92 -13.26 -7.33 -12.40
CA ASP A 92 -13.17 -7.43 -13.87
C ASP A 92 -14.42 -8.12 -14.46
N ASP A 93 -14.82 -9.26 -13.90
CA ASP A 93 -16.00 -10.01 -14.33
C ASP A 93 -17.28 -9.19 -14.20
N PHE A 94 -17.41 -8.37 -13.15
CA PHE A 94 -18.55 -7.48 -12.99
C PHE A 94 -18.60 -6.42 -14.09
N VAL A 95 -17.47 -5.77 -14.41
CA VAL A 95 -17.43 -4.81 -15.53
C VAL A 95 -17.72 -5.50 -16.85
N VAL A 96 -17.22 -6.70 -17.09
CA VAL A 96 -17.54 -7.46 -18.31
C VAL A 96 -19.05 -7.74 -18.42
N LYS A 97 -19.73 -8.04 -17.31
CA LYS A 97 -21.15 -8.39 -17.29
C LYS A 97 -22.09 -7.19 -17.42
N GLN A 98 -21.81 -6.08 -16.74
CA GLN A 98 -22.75 -4.94 -16.65
C GLN A 98 -22.19 -3.63 -17.20
N GLY A 99 -20.91 -3.60 -17.59
CA GLY A 99 -20.24 -2.47 -18.22
C GLY A 99 -19.57 -1.48 -17.27
N PHE A 100 -19.78 -1.59 -15.95
CA PHE A 100 -19.19 -0.68 -14.96
C PHE A 100 -19.20 -1.29 -13.54
N LEU A 101 -18.45 -0.69 -12.61
CA LEU A 101 -18.63 -0.94 -11.18
C LEU A 101 -19.42 0.21 -10.53
N SER A 102 -20.42 -0.13 -9.72
CA SER A 102 -21.12 0.81 -8.85
C SER A 102 -20.20 1.27 -7.70
N ALA A 103 -20.63 2.34 -7.02
CA ALA A 103 -19.90 2.85 -5.86
C ALA A 103 -19.96 1.84 -4.68
N ALA A 104 -21.06 1.09 -4.59
CA ALA A 104 -21.25 0.08 -3.55
C ALA A 104 -20.34 -1.13 -3.78
N GLU A 105 -20.24 -1.62 -5.02
CA GLU A 105 -19.32 -2.72 -5.38
C GLU A 105 -17.88 -2.32 -5.13
N ARG A 106 -17.46 -1.13 -5.61
CA ARG A 106 -16.12 -0.59 -5.30
C ARG A 106 -15.87 -0.57 -3.79
N ALA A 107 -16.80 -0.01 -3.02
CA ALA A 107 -16.63 0.07 -1.56
C ALA A 107 -16.59 -1.33 -0.90
N GLY A 108 -17.25 -2.34 -1.48
CA GLY A 108 -17.16 -3.74 -1.07
C GLY A 108 -15.75 -4.29 -1.28
N TYR A 109 -15.24 -4.19 -2.50
CA TYR A 109 -13.88 -4.61 -2.82
C TYR A 109 -12.82 -3.85 -2.03
N ASP A 110 -13.02 -2.54 -1.81
CA ASP A 110 -12.12 -1.73 -1.01
C ASP A 110 -11.98 -2.26 0.42
N ARG A 111 -13.08 -2.71 1.04
CA ARG A 111 -13.06 -3.35 2.37
C ARG A 111 -12.32 -4.69 2.36
N GLU A 112 -12.52 -5.52 1.34
CA GLU A 112 -11.79 -6.79 1.24
C GLU A 112 -10.29 -6.57 1.07
N LEU A 113 -9.88 -5.57 0.27
CA LEU A 113 -8.48 -5.20 0.12
C LEU A 113 -7.90 -4.61 1.42
N ASP A 114 -8.69 -3.83 2.17
CA ASP A 114 -8.28 -3.32 3.49
C ASP A 114 -8.04 -4.45 4.49
N GLU A 115 -8.86 -5.49 4.49
CA GLU A 115 -8.63 -6.66 5.36
C GLU A 115 -7.33 -7.39 5.03
N VAL A 116 -7.01 -7.55 3.75
CA VAL A 116 -5.72 -8.12 3.33
C VAL A 116 -4.58 -7.21 3.77
N ALA A 117 -4.70 -5.89 3.55
CA ALA A 117 -3.71 -4.92 3.98
C ALA A 117 -3.48 -4.99 5.49
N LEU A 118 -4.53 -5.04 6.31
CA LEU A 118 -4.41 -5.17 7.76
C LEU A 118 -3.63 -6.41 8.17
N GLN A 119 -3.89 -7.57 7.55
CA GLN A 119 -3.17 -8.80 7.85
C GLN A 119 -1.68 -8.71 7.45
N LEU A 120 -1.40 -8.17 6.28
CA LEU A 120 -0.03 -7.91 5.82
C LEU A 120 0.71 -6.94 6.76
N CYS A 121 0.09 -5.83 7.12
CA CYS A 121 0.69 -4.79 7.95
C CYS A 121 0.91 -5.22 9.40
N GLN A 122 0.12 -6.17 9.91
CA GLN A 122 0.38 -6.80 11.20
C GLN A 122 1.65 -7.66 11.16
N SER A 123 1.86 -8.42 10.08
CA SER A 123 3.10 -9.18 9.88
C SER A 123 4.35 -8.30 9.71
N ALA A 124 4.16 -7.03 9.34
CA ALA A 124 5.23 -6.05 9.13
C ALA A 124 5.78 -5.43 10.43
N ARG A 125 5.04 -5.53 11.54
CA ARG A 125 5.35 -4.88 12.83
C ARG A 125 6.19 -5.74 13.78
N VAL A 126 6.50 -6.98 13.38
CA VAL A 126 7.34 -7.93 14.13
C VAL A 126 8.77 -7.85 13.60
#